data_AF-A0A376LDP6-F1
#
_entry.id   AF-A0A376LDP6-F1
#
_cell.length_a   1.000
_cell.length_b   1.000
_cell.length_c   1.000
_cell.angle_alpha   90.00
_cell.angle_beta   90.00
_cell.angle_gamma   90.00
#
_symmetry.space_group_name_H-M   'P 1'
#
loop_
_entity.id
_entity.type
_entity.pdbx_description
1 polymer ?
#
loop_
_entity_poly.entity_id
_entity_poly.type
_entity_poly.pdbx_seq_one_letter_code
_entity_poly.pdbx_strand_id
1 'polypeptide(L)'
;MEQNDELLTITTSLLRVIIHKPLWLEWHYKDNAGQWQELVNDRPTSAYLINAHGDGVAHYQSRRNDERFYGLGDKSGDLQRTGKRYEMRNLDAMGYNAVSTDPLYKHIPFTITHRSDISFGLFYDNLSNSWLDLGNEIDNYHTTYRRWQAEAGDIDYYLFTGRCVLDITKAFVRLTGKTLFGPKWSLGYSGSTMHYTDAPDAQNQLMQFIRLCKEHAIPCDSFQLSSGYTSINGKRYVFNWNYDKVPHPKMMSQEFHNAGIHLAANIKPCLLQDHPRYNEVAEQELFIRDSEYNVPERSSFWDDEGSHLDFTNPQTVAWWQEGVTTQLLEMGIDSTWNDNNEFEVWDGEARCHGFGKEIAIKHIRPVMPLLMCRASMEAQQKFAPNKRPYLISRSGCAGLQRYVQTWSGDNRTNWDTLRYNTRMGLGMSLSGLYNIGHDVGGFSGDKPDPELFVRWVQNGVMHPRFTIHSWNDDHTVNEPMDVSGSNTRDS
;
A
#
# COMPACT_ATOMS: atom_id res chain seq x y z
N MET A 1 8.89 31.66 -24.92
CA MET A 1 9.07 30.48 -25.78
C MET A 1 9.97 30.90 -26.91
N GLU A 2 11.05 30.17 -27.14
CA GLU A 2 12.04 30.47 -28.18
C GLU A 2 12.17 29.20 -29.04
N GLN A 3 12.17 29.34 -30.37
CA GLN A 3 12.17 28.19 -31.28
C GLN A 3 13.11 28.45 -32.44
N ASN A 4 13.88 27.42 -32.82
CA ASN A 4 14.56 27.33 -34.10
C ASN A 4 14.27 25.96 -34.76
N ASP A 5 14.97 25.63 -35.84
CA ASP A 5 14.71 24.40 -36.60
C ASP A 5 14.99 23.12 -35.78
N GLU A 6 15.96 23.16 -34.87
CA GLU A 6 16.49 22.01 -34.11
C GLU A 6 15.96 21.93 -32.68
N LEU A 7 15.62 23.07 -32.06
CA LEU A 7 15.22 23.13 -30.65
C LEU A 7 14.05 24.09 -30.36
N LEU A 8 13.28 23.74 -29.32
CA LEU A 8 12.22 24.55 -28.73
C LEU A 8 12.51 24.73 -27.23
N THR A 9 12.61 25.98 -26.78
CA THR A 9 12.84 26.33 -25.38
C THR A 9 11.59 26.94 -24.75
N ILE A 10 11.14 26.33 -23.66
CA ILE A 10 10.05 26.84 -22.82
C ILE A 10 10.64 27.20 -21.45
N THR A 11 10.44 28.46 -21.02
CA THR A 11 11.02 28.98 -19.78
C THR A 11 9.91 29.56 -18.89
N THR A 12 9.95 29.21 -17.62
CA THR A 12 9.17 29.79 -16.52
C THR A 12 10.09 30.65 -15.64
N SER A 13 9.60 31.14 -14.50
CA SER A 13 10.44 31.85 -13.54
C SER A 13 11.50 30.97 -12.85
N LEU A 14 11.29 29.65 -12.78
CA LEU A 14 12.11 28.71 -12.00
C LEU A 14 12.69 27.54 -12.80
N LEU A 15 11.99 27.12 -13.85
CA LEU A 15 12.36 25.98 -14.70
C LEU A 15 12.42 26.39 -16.16
N ARG A 16 13.37 25.80 -16.88
CA ARG A 16 13.48 25.86 -18.33
C ARG A 16 13.57 24.43 -18.87
N VAL A 17 12.84 24.15 -19.93
CA VAL A 17 12.99 22.92 -20.71
C VAL A 17 13.42 23.28 -22.13
N ILE A 18 14.44 22.58 -22.63
CA ILE A 18 14.88 22.59 -24.03
C ILE A 18 14.45 21.26 -24.64
N ILE A 19 13.70 21.34 -25.73
CA ILE A 19 13.10 20.23 -26.45
C ILE A 19 13.85 20.10 -27.76
N HIS A 20 14.54 18.98 -27.97
CA HIS A 20 15.40 18.75 -29.13
C HIS A 20 14.70 17.96 -30.25
N LYS A 21 15.28 18.00 -31.45
CA LYS A 21 14.93 17.11 -32.58
C LYS A 21 16.18 16.35 -33.05
N PRO A 22 16.21 14.99 -33.02
CA PRO A 22 15.16 14.08 -32.55
C PRO A 22 14.82 14.28 -31.07
N LEU A 23 13.65 13.77 -30.63
CA LEU A 23 13.07 14.11 -29.32
C LEU A 23 13.92 13.61 -28.14
N TRP A 24 14.38 14.56 -27.34
CA TRP A 24 14.87 14.39 -25.97
C TRP A 24 14.77 15.74 -25.25
N LEU A 25 14.69 15.72 -23.91
CA LEU A 25 14.49 16.90 -23.09
C LEU A 25 15.70 17.22 -22.22
N GLU A 26 16.06 18.50 -22.13
CA GLU A 26 16.98 19.04 -21.13
C GLU A 26 16.23 19.96 -20.18
N TRP A 27 16.34 19.69 -18.89
CA TRP A 27 15.74 20.49 -17.84
C TRP A 27 16.82 21.30 -17.14
N HIS A 28 16.53 22.58 -16.94
CA HIS A 28 17.35 23.52 -16.20
C HIS A 28 16.56 24.16 -15.08
N TYR A 29 17.23 24.45 -13.98
CA TYR A 29 16.68 25.19 -12.86
C TYR A 29 17.41 26.52 -12.70
N LYS A 30 16.74 27.49 -12.08
CA LYS A 30 17.35 28.78 -11.76
C LYS A 30 17.94 28.74 -10.36
N ASP A 31 19.25 28.94 -10.24
CA ASP A 31 19.95 28.94 -8.96
C ASP A 31 19.71 30.23 -8.14
N ASN A 32 20.32 30.33 -6.95
CA ASN A 32 20.18 31.48 -6.07
C ASN A 32 20.81 32.77 -6.64
N ALA A 33 21.74 32.66 -7.60
CA ALA A 33 22.34 33.78 -8.31
C ALA A 33 21.52 34.19 -9.55
N GLY A 34 20.38 33.52 -9.79
CA GLY A 34 19.53 33.76 -10.94
C GLY A 34 20.07 33.16 -12.24
N GLN A 35 21.10 32.32 -12.19
CA GLN A 35 21.69 31.67 -13.35
C GLN A 35 21.00 30.34 -13.64
N TRP A 36 20.93 29.98 -14.91
CA TRP A 36 20.37 28.70 -15.33
C TRP A 36 21.42 27.60 -15.19
N GLN A 37 21.12 26.60 -14.39
CA GLN A 37 21.95 25.42 -14.16
C GLN A 37 21.24 24.18 -14.70
N GLU A 38 21.99 23.22 -15.20
CA GLU A 38 21.45 21.92 -15.62
C GLU A 38 20.87 21.15 -14.42
N LEU A 39 19.62 20.72 -14.56
CA LEU A 39 18.93 19.90 -13.59
C LEU A 39 19.10 18.42 -13.92
N VAL A 40 18.60 18.01 -15.10
CA VAL A 40 18.61 16.65 -15.61
C VAL A 40 18.32 16.68 -17.11
N ASN A 41 18.84 15.71 -17.87
CA ASN A 41 18.48 15.52 -19.26
C ASN A 41 18.12 14.06 -19.57
N ASP A 42 17.26 13.88 -20.56
CA ASP A 42 17.02 12.58 -21.16
C ASP A 42 18.28 12.06 -21.85
N ARG A 43 18.43 10.74 -21.96
CA ARG A 43 19.54 10.15 -22.71
C ARG A 43 19.40 10.55 -24.19
N PRO A 44 20.37 11.25 -24.81
CA PRO A 44 20.21 11.76 -26.18
C PRO A 44 20.01 10.65 -27.23
N THR A 45 20.55 9.46 -26.97
CA THR A 45 20.35 8.25 -27.77
C THR A 45 19.17 7.46 -27.21
N SER A 46 18.02 7.44 -27.89
CA SER A 46 16.85 6.64 -27.49
C SER A 46 16.33 7.02 -26.09
N ALA A 47 15.97 8.30 -25.91
CA ALA A 47 15.32 8.83 -24.72
C ALA A 47 14.00 8.12 -24.41
N TYR A 48 13.21 7.86 -25.46
CA TYR A 48 11.88 7.26 -25.38
C TYR A 48 11.81 6.03 -26.26
N LEU A 49 11.34 4.92 -25.70
CA LEU A 49 10.91 3.75 -26.46
C LEU A 49 9.40 3.63 -26.29
N ILE A 50 8.68 3.67 -27.39
CA ILE A 50 7.22 3.56 -27.41
C ILE A 50 6.89 2.35 -28.28
N ASN A 51 6.24 1.35 -27.70
CA ASN A 51 5.78 0.13 -28.38
C ASN A 51 6.88 -0.60 -29.17
N ALA A 52 8.11 -0.63 -28.64
CA ALA A 52 9.23 -1.29 -29.30
C ALA A 52 9.00 -2.81 -29.43
N HIS A 53 8.30 -3.41 -28.45
CA HIS A 53 7.93 -4.82 -28.39
C HIS A 53 6.54 -4.98 -27.72
N GLY A 54 5.46 -4.80 -28.47
CA GLY A 54 4.08 -4.84 -27.93
C GLY A 54 3.67 -3.48 -27.34
N ASP A 55 3.02 -3.48 -26.18
CA ASP A 55 2.45 -2.27 -25.55
C ASP A 55 3.43 -1.54 -24.62
N GLY A 56 4.65 -2.07 -24.48
CA GLY A 56 5.62 -1.59 -23.50
C GLY A 56 6.21 -0.23 -23.87
N VAL A 57 6.51 0.55 -22.83
CA VAL A 57 7.12 1.88 -22.93
C VAL A 57 8.33 1.99 -22.02
N ALA A 58 9.32 2.80 -22.41
CA ALA A 58 10.47 3.10 -21.56
C ALA A 58 10.98 4.52 -21.75
N HIS A 59 11.45 5.11 -20.65
CA HIS A 59 12.06 6.43 -20.57
C HIS A 59 13.46 6.33 -19.99
N TYR A 60 14.45 6.86 -20.70
CA TYR A 60 15.86 6.83 -20.35
C TYR A 60 16.37 8.24 -20.07
N GLN A 61 17.07 8.40 -18.95
CA GLN A 61 17.68 9.67 -18.57
C GLN A 61 19.16 9.50 -18.26
N SER A 62 19.96 10.49 -18.63
CA SER A 62 21.34 10.57 -18.19
C SER A 62 21.41 10.63 -16.66
N ARG A 63 22.44 10.01 -16.11
CA ARG A 63 22.69 9.95 -14.67
C ARG A 63 24.04 10.57 -14.35
N ARG A 64 24.09 11.38 -13.30
CA ARG A 64 25.35 11.94 -12.78
C ARG A 64 25.87 11.08 -11.62
N ASN A 65 27.18 11.07 -11.42
CA ASN A 65 27.82 10.23 -10.38
C ASN A 65 27.53 10.70 -8.94
N ASP A 66 27.16 11.97 -8.76
CA ASP A 66 26.86 12.57 -7.46
C ASP A 66 25.37 12.45 -7.05
N GLU A 67 24.54 11.82 -7.89
CA GLU A 67 23.11 11.64 -7.65
C GLU A 67 22.80 10.52 -6.66
N ARG A 68 21.92 10.83 -5.70
CA ARG A 68 21.38 9.88 -4.74
C ARG A 68 19.87 9.75 -4.92
N PHE A 69 19.39 8.50 -5.03
CA PHE A 69 17.97 8.23 -5.28
C PHE A 69 17.25 7.76 -4.01
N TYR A 70 16.02 8.23 -3.83
CA TYR A 70 15.11 7.90 -2.73
C TYR A 70 13.66 7.80 -3.24
N GLY A 71 12.72 7.44 -2.38
CA GLY A 71 11.30 7.30 -2.71
C GLY A 71 10.91 5.85 -2.95
N LEU A 72 10.14 5.61 -4.02
CA LEU A 72 9.58 4.32 -4.46
C LEU A 72 8.50 3.70 -3.56
N GLY A 73 8.05 4.41 -2.53
CA GLY A 73 7.00 3.93 -1.62
C GLY A 73 7.49 2.77 -0.76
N ASP A 74 6.78 1.64 -0.86
CA ASP A 74 6.99 0.46 -0.03
C ASP A 74 8.08 -0.43 -0.63
N LYS A 75 9.31 -0.29 -0.12
CA LYS A 75 10.50 -1.02 -0.58
C LYS A 75 11.40 -1.41 0.58
N SER A 76 11.76 -2.70 0.63
CA SER A 76 12.72 -3.26 1.58
C SER A 76 14.14 -2.70 1.35
N GLY A 77 15.07 -3.00 2.25
CA GLY A 77 16.47 -2.64 2.12
C GLY A 77 16.79 -1.19 2.46
N ASP A 78 17.96 -0.73 2.01
CA ASP A 78 18.47 0.59 2.39
C ASP A 78 17.63 1.74 1.82
N LEU A 79 17.51 2.81 2.60
CA LEU A 79 16.74 4.01 2.21
C LEU A 79 17.25 4.63 0.90
N GLN A 80 18.57 4.63 0.69
CA GLN A 80 19.19 5.07 -0.55
C GLN A 80 19.10 3.96 -1.61
N ARG A 81 18.60 4.33 -2.80
CA ARG A 81 18.21 3.43 -3.88
C ARG A 81 19.21 3.40 -5.05
N THR A 82 20.31 4.16 -4.95
CA THR A 82 21.34 4.27 -6.00
C THR A 82 21.98 2.93 -6.34
N GLY A 83 22.13 2.66 -7.64
CA GLY A 83 22.79 1.45 -8.13
C GLY A 83 21.96 0.18 -7.98
N LYS A 84 20.65 0.31 -7.74
CA LYS A 84 19.72 -0.82 -7.60
C LYS A 84 18.60 -0.72 -8.63
N ARG A 85 17.93 -1.84 -8.88
CA ARG A 85 16.72 -1.94 -9.68
C ARG A 85 15.54 -2.31 -8.78
N TYR A 86 14.37 -1.74 -9.08
CA TYR A 86 13.13 -2.00 -8.36
C TYR A 86 11.99 -2.27 -9.32
N GLU A 87 11.06 -3.10 -8.88
CA GLU A 87 9.84 -3.45 -9.58
C GLU A 87 8.62 -2.87 -8.87
N MET A 88 7.73 -2.23 -9.62
CA MET A 88 6.43 -1.74 -9.18
C MET A 88 5.38 -2.73 -9.65
N ARG A 89 5.18 -3.78 -8.85
CA ARG A 89 4.20 -4.85 -9.07
C ARG A 89 3.65 -5.26 -7.71
N ASN A 90 2.42 -4.85 -7.40
CA ASN A 90 1.80 -5.22 -6.12
C ASN A 90 1.71 -6.75 -6.01
N LEU A 91 2.16 -7.28 -4.88
CA LEU A 91 2.22 -8.71 -4.59
C LEU A 91 2.12 -8.94 -3.08
N ASP A 92 1.47 -10.03 -2.68
CA ASP A 92 1.42 -10.52 -1.31
C ASP A 92 2.77 -11.15 -0.93
N ALA A 93 3.69 -10.30 -0.46
CA ALA A 93 5.05 -10.70 -0.13
C ALA A 93 5.18 -11.26 1.30
N MET A 94 4.22 -12.08 1.74
CA MET A 94 4.20 -12.60 3.11
C MET A 94 5.55 -13.19 3.55
N GLY A 95 6.03 -12.74 4.72
CA GLY A 95 7.31 -13.17 5.27
C GLY A 95 8.53 -12.61 4.51
N TYR A 96 8.38 -11.50 3.77
CA TYR A 96 9.46 -10.90 3.00
C TYR A 96 10.73 -10.65 3.83
N ASN A 97 11.87 -10.74 3.17
CA ASN A 97 13.14 -10.33 3.74
C ASN A 97 13.26 -8.80 3.68
N ALA A 98 13.21 -8.15 4.85
CA ALA A 98 13.27 -6.70 4.98
C ALA A 98 14.59 -6.07 4.48
N VAL A 99 15.63 -6.87 4.20
CA VAL A 99 16.91 -6.42 3.65
C VAL A 99 16.88 -6.34 2.12
N SER A 100 16.17 -7.24 1.44
CA SER A 100 16.39 -7.47 0.00
C SER A 100 15.17 -7.79 -0.86
N THR A 101 14.02 -8.19 -0.29
CA THR A 101 12.87 -8.60 -1.10
C THR A 101 12.24 -7.42 -1.83
N ASP A 102 12.04 -7.56 -3.13
CA ASP A 102 11.29 -6.66 -4.00
C ASP A 102 10.70 -7.50 -5.13
N PRO A 103 9.45 -7.28 -5.56
CA PRO A 103 8.49 -6.24 -5.14
C PRO A 103 7.79 -6.52 -3.80
N LEU A 104 6.95 -5.57 -3.37
CA LEU A 104 6.11 -5.63 -2.15
C LEU A 104 4.67 -5.17 -2.49
N TYR A 105 3.94 -4.62 -1.51
CA TYR A 105 2.49 -4.44 -1.55
C TYR A 105 1.98 -3.18 -2.29
N LYS A 106 2.82 -2.19 -2.62
CA LYS A 106 2.35 -0.86 -3.10
C LYS A 106 3.04 -0.38 -4.36
N HIS A 107 2.30 0.41 -5.14
CA HIS A 107 2.68 0.92 -6.45
C HIS A 107 2.87 2.43 -6.44
N ILE A 108 4.08 2.90 -6.14
CA ILE A 108 4.38 4.34 -6.12
C ILE A 108 5.66 4.60 -6.94
N PRO A 109 5.55 4.69 -8.29
CA PRO A 109 6.67 4.97 -9.20
C PRO A 109 7.15 6.43 -9.13
N PHE A 110 7.49 6.87 -7.92
CA PHE A 110 7.98 8.20 -7.61
C PHE A 110 9.41 8.11 -7.06
N THR A 111 10.33 8.81 -7.71
CA THR A 111 11.72 8.92 -7.27
C THR A 111 12.04 10.33 -6.86
N ILE A 112 12.92 10.47 -5.88
CA ILE A 112 13.56 11.73 -5.51
C ILE A 112 15.04 11.59 -5.80
N THR A 113 15.58 12.49 -6.61
CA THR A 113 17.00 12.62 -6.87
C THR A 113 17.53 13.78 -6.04
N HIS A 114 18.54 13.52 -5.23
CA HIS A 114 19.17 14.51 -4.37
C HIS A 114 20.63 14.71 -4.79
N ARG A 115 20.98 15.96 -5.08
CA ARG A 115 22.36 16.46 -5.21
C ARG A 115 22.62 17.49 -4.11
N SER A 116 23.88 17.87 -3.94
CA SER A 116 24.27 18.86 -2.92
C SER A 116 23.72 20.27 -3.17
N ASP A 117 23.43 20.60 -4.42
CA ASP A 117 22.95 21.91 -4.89
C ASP A 117 21.42 21.98 -5.02
N ILE A 118 20.78 20.86 -5.35
CA ILE A 118 19.35 20.81 -5.70
C ILE A 118 18.77 19.42 -5.46
N SER A 119 17.44 19.33 -5.38
CA SER A 119 16.71 18.08 -5.47
C SER A 119 15.66 18.18 -6.57
N PHE A 120 15.34 17.05 -7.19
CA PHE A 120 14.21 16.95 -8.10
C PHE A 120 13.50 15.62 -7.93
N GLY A 121 12.24 15.54 -8.34
CA GLY A 121 11.46 14.31 -8.29
C GLY A 121 10.86 13.99 -9.64
N LEU A 122 10.67 12.69 -9.88
CA LEU A 122 9.96 12.18 -11.05
C LEU A 122 8.89 11.21 -10.56
N PHE A 123 7.64 11.50 -10.88
CA PHE A 123 6.52 10.60 -10.69
C PHE A 123 6.01 10.17 -12.07
N TYR A 124 6.10 8.88 -12.37
CA TYR A 124 5.50 8.31 -13.57
C TYR A 124 4.05 7.97 -13.28
N ASP A 125 3.10 8.69 -13.88
CA ASP A 125 1.66 8.48 -13.68
C ASP A 125 1.16 7.33 -14.56
N ASN A 126 1.72 6.16 -14.29
CA ASN A 126 1.44 4.94 -15.01
C ASN A 126 1.23 3.80 -13.98
N LEU A 127 0.09 3.13 -14.14
CA LEU A 127 -0.40 2.11 -13.24
C LEU A 127 -0.10 0.69 -13.72
N SER A 128 0.56 0.54 -14.87
CA SER A 128 1.04 -0.75 -15.32
C SER A 128 2.27 -1.19 -14.51
N ASN A 129 2.53 -2.50 -14.46
CA ASN A 129 3.72 -2.98 -13.78
C ASN A 129 4.94 -2.32 -14.43
N SER A 130 5.87 -1.84 -13.60
CA SER A 130 7.02 -1.07 -14.10
C SER A 130 8.31 -1.38 -13.37
N TRP A 131 9.43 -1.08 -14.00
CA TRP A 131 10.76 -1.25 -13.45
C TRP A 131 11.52 0.07 -13.46
N LEU A 132 12.18 0.35 -12.36
CA LEU A 132 13.07 1.50 -12.21
C LEU A 132 14.49 0.99 -12.01
N ASP A 133 15.33 1.19 -13.01
CA ASP A 133 16.78 1.00 -12.89
C ASP A 133 17.41 2.33 -12.50
N LEU A 134 17.98 2.39 -11.31
CA LEU A 134 18.60 3.60 -10.74
C LEU A 134 20.14 3.56 -10.91
N GLY A 135 20.53 3.07 -12.09
CA GLY A 135 21.88 2.86 -12.61
C GLY A 135 22.60 1.67 -11.99
N ASN A 136 21.85 0.57 -11.89
CA ASN A 136 22.35 -0.79 -11.71
C ASN A 136 22.85 -1.36 -13.05
N GLU A 137 22.16 -1.05 -14.15
CA GLU A 137 22.57 -1.44 -15.50
C GLU A 137 23.78 -0.62 -15.98
N ILE A 138 24.78 -1.30 -16.54
CA ILE A 138 25.97 -0.69 -17.15
C ILE A 138 26.01 -1.11 -18.61
N ASP A 139 26.08 -0.14 -19.50
CA ASP A 139 26.16 -0.34 -20.94
C ASP A 139 27.40 0.37 -21.48
N ASN A 140 28.21 -0.32 -22.28
CA ASN A 140 29.41 0.26 -22.88
C ASN A 140 29.09 1.26 -24.01
N TYR A 141 27.90 1.18 -24.61
CA TYR A 141 27.47 2.03 -25.73
C TYR A 141 26.74 3.30 -25.27
N HIS A 142 26.42 3.40 -23.98
CA HIS A 142 25.74 4.55 -23.41
C HIS A 142 26.47 5.05 -22.17
N THR A 143 26.49 6.37 -21.97
CA THR A 143 26.94 6.95 -20.69
C THR A 143 26.03 6.50 -19.55
N THR A 144 26.46 6.68 -18.30
CA THR A 144 25.67 6.33 -17.12
C THR A 144 24.26 6.88 -17.21
N TYR A 145 23.27 6.00 -17.04
CA TYR A 145 21.86 6.36 -17.19
C TYR A 145 21.00 5.74 -16.08
N ARG A 146 19.74 6.15 -16.05
CA ARG A 146 18.66 5.50 -15.32
C ARG A 146 17.50 5.26 -16.29
N ARG A 147 16.66 4.27 -15.96
CA ARG A 147 15.52 3.88 -16.80
C ARG A 147 14.27 3.70 -15.95
N TRP A 148 13.16 4.23 -16.45
CA TRP A 148 11.83 3.72 -16.10
C TRP A 148 11.26 2.95 -17.30
N GLN A 149 10.61 1.83 -17.06
CA GLN A 149 9.98 1.00 -18.08
C GLN A 149 8.67 0.44 -17.56
N ALA A 150 7.61 0.40 -18.36
CA ALA A 150 6.34 -0.23 -18.03
C ALA A 150 5.92 -1.26 -19.08
N GLU A 151 5.13 -2.25 -18.65
CA GLU A 151 4.55 -3.27 -19.53
C GLU A 151 3.54 -2.68 -20.53
N ALA A 152 2.79 -1.65 -20.11
CA ALA A 152 1.76 -1.02 -20.92
C ALA A 152 1.48 0.44 -20.49
N GLY A 153 0.64 1.12 -21.28
CA GLY A 153 0.18 2.49 -21.00
C GLY A 153 1.16 3.56 -21.47
N ASP A 154 0.86 4.81 -21.12
CA ASP A 154 1.58 5.96 -21.64
C ASP A 154 2.83 6.31 -20.82
N ILE A 155 3.74 7.06 -21.44
CA ILE A 155 4.82 7.77 -20.73
C ILE A 155 4.25 9.12 -20.27
N ASP A 156 3.50 9.12 -19.17
CA ASP A 156 3.07 10.33 -18.48
C ASP A 156 3.89 10.49 -17.20
N TYR A 157 4.55 11.63 -17.02
CA TYR A 157 5.34 11.89 -15.83
C TYR A 157 5.39 13.35 -15.43
N TYR A 158 5.54 13.56 -14.13
CA TYR A 158 5.65 14.87 -13.50
C TYR A 158 7.06 15.07 -12.97
N LEU A 159 7.69 16.17 -13.40
CA LEU A 159 8.97 16.63 -12.86
C LEU A 159 8.74 17.72 -11.80
N PHE A 160 9.31 17.50 -10.61
CA PHE A 160 9.32 18.46 -9.51
C PHE A 160 10.75 18.94 -9.28
N THR A 161 10.95 20.21 -8.91
CA THR A 161 12.25 20.74 -8.50
C THR A 161 12.14 21.51 -7.19
N GLY A 162 13.21 21.54 -6.40
CA GLY A 162 13.23 22.17 -5.09
C GLY A 162 14.63 22.14 -4.47
N ARG A 163 14.88 23.02 -3.49
CA ARG A 163 16.21 23.16 -2.87
C ARG A 163 16.58 21.93 -2.04
N CYS A 164 15.59 21.23 -1.52
CA CYS A 164 15.79 20.05 -0.70
C CYS A 164 14.72 18.98 -0.97
N VAL A 165 14.95 17.77 -0.45
CA VAL A 165 14.04 16.62 -0.54
C VAL A 165 12.62 16.96 -0.05
N LEU A 166 12.51 17.78 1.01
CA LEU A 166 11.22 18.18 1.58
C LEU A 166 10.35 18.94 0.58
N ASP A 167 10.94 19.78 -0.27
CA ASP A 167 10.21 20.54 -1.28
C ASP A 167 9.58 19.60 -2.31
N ILE A 168 10.30 18.55 -2.69
CA ILE A 168 9.87 17.55 -3.67
C ILE A 168 8.71 16.73 -3.11
N THR A 169 8.86 16.20 -1.90
CA THR A 169 7.78 15.44 -1.24
C THR A 169 6.52 16.30 -1.06
N LYS A 170 6.64 17.58 -0.69
CA LYS A 170 5.49 18.51 -0.60
C LYS A 170 4.81 18.75 -1.95
N ALA A 171 5.57 18.85 -3.03
CA ALA A 171 5.03 19.02 -4.37
C ALA A 171 4.27 17.75 -4.83
N PHE A 172 4.86 16.58 -4.60
CA PHE A 172 4.24 15.29 -4.89
C PHE A 172 2.93 15.06 -4.13
N VAL A 173 2.90 15.35 -2.82
CA VAL A 173 1.67 15.26 -2.01
C VAL A 173 0.63 16.30 -2.41
N ARG A 174 1.04 17.47 -2.91
CA ARG A 174 0.08 18.45 -3.44
C ARG A 174 -0.61 17.95 -4.70
N LEU A 175 0.12 17.25 -5.58
CA LEU A 175 -0.43 16.65 -6.79
C LEU A 175 -1.37 15.47 -6.45
N THR A 176 -0.92 14.55 -5.61
CA THR A 176 -1.62 13.28 -5.34
C THR A 176 -2.68 13.39 -4.23
N GLY A 177 -2.63 14.45 -3.44
CA GLY A 177 -3.59 14.79 -2.39
C GLY A 177 -3.02 14.65 -0.98
N LYS A 178 -3.57 15.44 -0.05
CA LYS A 178 -3.09 15.49 1.33
C LYS A 178 -3.50 14.26 2.12
N THR A 179 -2.71 13.96 3.13
CA THR A 179 -2.97 12.88 4.09
C THR A 179 -4.27 13.13 4.84
N LEU A 180 -5.06 12.07 4.98
CA LEU A 180 -6.29 12.10 5.76
C LEU A 180 -6.01 12.52 7.21
N PHE A 181 -6.97 13.20 7.82
CA PHE A 181 -6.92 13.53 9.25
C PHE A 181 -7.87 12.61 10.01
N GLY A 182 -7.31 11.59 10.65
CA GLY A 182 -8.07 10.53 11.32
C GLY A 182 -8.71 10.96 12.64
N PRO A 183 -9.50 10.08 13.25
CA PRO A 183 -9.95 10.25 14.62
C PRO A 183 -8.79 10.08 15.61
N LYS A 184 -8.89 10.68 16.81
CA LYS A 184 -7.80 10.66 17.80
C LYS A 184 -7.40 9.24 18.21
N TRP A 185 -8.37 8.33 18.34
CA TRP A 185 -8.15 6.95 18.74
C TRP A 185 -7.25 6.17 17.77
N SER A 186 -7.12 6.60 16.50
CA SER A 186 -6.25 5.93 15.52
C SER A 186 -4.76 6.11 15.78
N LEU A 187 -4.38 6.96 16.74
CA LEU A 187 -2.99 7.19 17.15
C LEU A 187 -2.59 6.33 18.36
N GLY A 188 -3.56 5.69 19.00
CA GLY A 188 -3.33 4.82 20.14
C GLY A 188 -2.83 3.44 19.75
N TYR A 189 -2.59 2.61 20.76
CA TYR A 189 -2.31 1.19 20.54
C TYR A 189 -3.53 0.50 19.92
N SER A 190 -3.28 -0.25 18.85
CA SER A 190 -4.24 -1.13 18.21
C SER A 190 -3.84 -2.59 18.45
N GLY A 191 -4.67 -3.34 19.17
CA GLY A 191 -4.49 -4.78 19.33
C GLY A 191 -4.96 -5.55 18.09
N SER A 192 -4.30 -6.65 17.75
CA SER A 192 -4.71 -7.51 16.64
C SER A 192 -4.08 -8.89 16.74
N THR A 193 -4.80 -9.93 16.34
CA THR A 193 -4.23 -11.27 16.14
C THR A 193 -5.19 -12.14 15.36
N MET A 194 -4.65 -13.04 14.53
CA MET A 194 -5.46 -14.09 13.92
C MET A 194 -6.03 -15.07 14.95
N HIS A 195 -5.29 -15.33 16.04
CA HIS A 195 -5.59 -16.34 17.05
C HIS A 195 -7.01 -16.21 17.62
N TYR A 196 -7.40 -15.01 18.08
CA TYR A 196 -8.73 -14.80 18.66
C TYR A 196 -9.85 -15.01 17.66
N THR A 197 -9.67 -14.54 16.43
CA THR A 197 -10.73 -14.64 15.42
C THR A 197 -10.84 -16.06 14.83
N ASP A 198 -9.75 -16.83 14.88
CA ASP A 198 -9.74 -18.22 14.42
C ASP A 198 -10.25 -19.20 15.45
N ALA A 199 -10.20 -18.84 16.74
CA ALA A 199 -10.70 -19.67 17.82
C ALA A 199 -12.18 -20.09 17.62
N PRO A 200 -12.56 -21.32 17.98
CA PRO A 200 -13.96 -21.76 17.92
C PRO A 200 -14.91 -20.91 18.77
N ASP A 201 -14.41 -20.27 19.83
CA ASP A 201 -15.14 -19.40 20.75
C ASP A 201 -14.70 -17.93 20.64
N ALA A 202 -14.42 -17.46 19.42
CA ALA A 202 -13.81 -16.15 19.14
C ALA A 202 -14.41 -14.98 19.92
N GLN A 203 -15.73 -14.89 20.07
CA GLN A 203 -16.36 -13.83 20.85
C GLN A 203 -15.88 -13.81 22.31
N ASN A 204 -15.74 -14.98 22.95
CA ASN A 204 -15.25 -15.07 24.32
C ASN A 204 -13.77 -14.68 24.42
N GLN A 205 -12.94 -15.09 23.46
CA GLN A 205 -11.53 -14.70 23.41
C GLN A 205 -11.36 -13.18 23.24
N LEU A 206 -12.18 -12.56 22.38
CA LEU A 206 -12.21 -11.12 22.20
C LEU A 206 -12.68 -10.39 23.49
N MET A 207 -13.63 -10.94 24.24
CA MET A 207 -13.99 -10.40 25.56
C MET A 207 -12.88 -10.59 26.59
N GLN A 208 -12.12 -11.67 26.49
CA GLN A 208 -10.96 -11.91 27.35
C GLN A 208 -9.86 -10.88 27.10
N PHE A 209 -9.60 -10.49 25.85
CA PHE A 209 -8.67 -9.41 25.51
C PHE A 209 -9.00 -8.11 26.26
N ILE A 210 -10.28 -7.70 26.25
CA ILE A 210 -10.74 -6.50 26.99
C ILE A 210 -10.39 -6.60 28.49
N ARG A 211 -10.61 -7.79 29.09
CA ARG A 211 -10.29 -8.03 30.49
C ARG A 211 -8.80 -7.96 30.75
N LEU A 212 -7.97 -8.53 29.88
CA LEU A 212 -6.51 -8.50 30.01
C LEU A 212 -5.97 -7.07 29.93
N CYS A 213 -6.43 -6.26 28.98
CA CYS A 213 -6.07 -4.84 28.91
C CYS A 213 -6.37 -4.12 30.23
N LYS A 214 -7.53 -4.40 30.84
CA LYS A 214 -7.92 -3.81 32.13
C LYS A 214 -7.09 -4.35 33.29
N GLU A 215 -6.90 -5.65 33.38
CA GLU A 215 -6.17 -6.34 34.44
C GLU A 215 -4.74 -5.83 34.57
N HIS A 216 -4.06 -5.66 33.44
CA HIS A 216 -2.67 -5.24 33.40
C HIS A 216 -2.47 -3.75 33.11
N ALA A 217 -3.56 -2.97 33.09
CA ALA A 217 -3.54 -1.53 32.84
C ALA A 217 -2.83 -1.12 31.53
N ILE A 218 -3.06 -1.88 30.45
CA ILE A 218 -2.56 -1.54 29.12
C ILE A 218 -3.58 -0.70 28.35
N PRO A 219 -3.24 0.55 27.98
CA PRO A 219 -4.13 1.38 27.18
C PRO A 219 -4.25 0.81 25.77
N CYS A 220 -5.48 0.67 25.29
CA CYS A 220 -5.82 0.21 23.96
C CYS A 220 -6.96 1.08 23.44
N ASP A 221 -6.79 1.66 22.25
CA ASP A 221 -7.79 2.54 21.65
C ASP A 221 -8.57 1.84 20.53
N SER A 222 -8.02 0.76 19.96
CA SER A 222 -8.69 -0.01 18.92
C SER A 222 -8.27 -1.47 18.87
N PHE A 223 -9.08 -2.30 18.22
CA PHE A 223 -8.77 -3.69 17.91
C PHE A 223 -9.07 -4.00 16.45
N GLN A 224 -8.11 -4.58 15.73
CA GLN A 224 -8.26 -5.05 14.35
C GLN A 224 -8.71 -6.51 14.35
N LEU A 225 -9.96 -6.75 13.94
CA LEU A 225 -10.54 -8.08 13.78
C LEU A 225 -10.00 -8.71 12.50
N SER A 226 -9.06 -9.64 12.63
CA SER A 226 -8.58 -10.50 11.54
C SER A 226 -9.69 -11.36 10.94
N SER A 227 -9.51 -11.87 9.72
CA SER A 227 -10.61 -12.47 8.95
C SER A 227 -11.23 -13.76 9.51
N GLY A 228 -10.73 -14.34 10.61
CA GLY A 228 -11.31 -15.55 11.20
C GLY A 228 -12.81 -15.42 11.57
N TYR A 229 -13.28 -14.20 11.87
CA TYR A 229 -14.70 -13.92 12.17
C TYR A 229 -15.64 -14.18 10.98
N THR A 230 -15.09 -14.24 9.76
CA THR A 230 -15.87 -14.50 8.54
C THR A 230 -15.84 -15.94 8.06
N SER A 231 -15.13 -16.81 8.78
CA SER A 231 -14.74 -18.11 8.23
C SER A 231 -15.90 -19.08 8.02
N ILE A 232 -15.81 -19.92 6.99
CA ILE A 232 -16.64 -21.11 6.79
C ILE A 232 -15.69 -22.27 6.48
N ASN A 233 -15.73 -23.34 7.30
CA ASN A 233 -14.86 -24.52 7.12
C ASN A 233 -13.36 -24.19 6.94
N GLY A 234 -12.86 -23.17 7.64
CA GLY A 234 -11.46 -22.74 7.58
C GLY A 234 -11.14 -21.68 6.52
N LYS A 235 -12.00 -21.50 5.51
CA LYS A 235 -11.83 -20.47 4.46
C LYS A 235 -12.44 -19.13 4.85
N ARG A 236 -12.01 -18.03 4.22
CA ARG A 236 -12.38 -16.64 4.59
C ARG A 236 -13.30 -15.97 3.57
N TYR A 237 -14.41 -15.37 4.02
CA TYR A 237 -15.48 -14.85 3.14
C TYR A 237 -15.88 -13.42 3.50
N VAL A 238 -15.58 -12.44 2.65
CA VAL A 238 -15.96 -11.04 2.93
C VAL A 238 -17.49 -10.92 3.12
N PHE A 239 -17.93 -10.09 4.06
CA PHE A 239 -19.37 -9.87 4.33
C PHE A 239 -20.14 -11.13 4.79
N ASN A 240 -19.44 -12.10 5.38
CA ASN A 240 -20.03 -13.22 6.11
C ASN A 240 -19.67 -13.11 7.60
N TRP A 241 -20.63 -13.36 8.49
CA TRP A 241 -20.36 -13.55 9.93
C TRP A 241 -20.44 -15.03 10.26
N ASN A 242 -19.38 -15.56 10.87
CA ASN A 242 -19.44 -16.88 11.48
C ASN A 242 -20.12 -16.77 12.85
N TYR A 243 -21.42 -17.06 12.88
CA TYR A 243 -22.22 -17.01 14.11
C TYR A 243 -21.92 -18.14 15.10
N ASP A 244 -21.23 -19.21 14.69
CA ASP A 244 -20.78 -20.24 15.63
C ASP A 244 -19.63 -19.69 16.50
N LYS A 245 -18.70 -18.94 15.88
CA LYS A 245 -17.57 -18.28 16.56
C LYS A 245 -17.96 -16.97 17.23
N VAL A 246 -18.83 -16.19 16.58
CA VAL A 246 -19.31 -14.87 17.03
C VAL A 246 -20.84 -14.84 17.05
N PRO A 247 -21.49 -15.46 18.05
CA PRO A 247 -22.96 -15.62 18.07
C PRO A 247 -23.72 -14.30 18.20
N HIS A 248 -23.11 -13.27 18.77
CA HIS A 248 -23.75 -11.97 19.01
C HIS A 248 -22.83 -10.80 18.63
N PRO A 249 -22.59 -10.55 17.32
CA PRO A 249 -21.65 -9.52 16.85
C PRO A 249 -21.93 -8.12 17.42
N LYS A 250 -23.21 -7.71 17.49
CA LYS A 250 -23.63 -6.42 18.06
C LYS A 250 -23.36 -6.30 19.56
N MET A 251 -23.46 -7.41 20.30
CA MET A 251 -23.14 -7.41 21.73
C MET A 251 -21.63 -7.31 21.92
N MET A 252 -20.86 -8.08 21.14
CA MET A 252 -19.40 -8.00 21.12
C MET A 252 -18.92 -6.57 20.85
N SER A 253 -19.41 -5.93 19.79
CA SER A 253 -19.03 -4.54 19.47
C SER A 253 -19.38 -3.56 20.57
N GLN A 254 -20.56 -3.73 21.19
CA GLN A 254 -21.00 -2.87 22.28
C GLN A 254 -20.09 -3.00 23.51
N GLU A 255 -19.60 -4.21 23.83
CA GLU A 255 -18.65 -4.42 24.93
C GLU A 255 -17.29 -3.75 24.66
N PHE A 256 -16.78 -3.82 23.42
CA PHE A 256 -15.59 -3.05 23.02
C PHE A 256 -15.81 -1.54 23.19
N HIS A 257 -16.94 -1.02 22.73
CA HIS A 257 -17.27 0.40 22.88
C HIS A 257 -17.44 0.81 24.35
N ASN A 258 -18.03 -0.03 25.19
CA ASN A 258 -18.14 0.20 26.64
C ASN A 258 -16.76 0.27 27.31
N ALA A 259 -15.78 -0.47 26.79
CA ALA A 259 -14.38 -0.41 27.21
C ALA A 259 -13.59 0.76 26.61
N GLY A 260 -14.19 1.54 25.70
CA GLY A 260 -13.52 2.65 25.00
C GLY A 260 -12.63 2.21 23.84
N ILE A 261 -12.80 0.99 23.33
CA ILE A 261 -12.00 0.40 22.26
C ILE A 261 -12.82 0.37 20.96
N HIS A 262 -12.28 0.92 19.88
CA HIS A 262 -12.91 0.90 18.55
C HIS A 262 -12.57 -0.38 17.76
N LEU A 263 -13.44 -0.80 16.85
CA LEU A 263 -13.23 -2.02 16.05
C LEU A 263 -12.96 -1.70 14.57
N ALA A 264 -11.94 -2.36 14.00
CA ALA A 264 -11.65 -2.35 12.57
C ALA A 264 -11.71 -3.77 12.00
N ALA A 265 -12.56 -4.04 11.02
CA ALA A 265 -12.77 -5.39 10.51
C ALA A 265 -12.06 -5.65 9.18
N ASN A 266 -11.37 -6.79 9.09
CA ASN A 266 -10.69 -7.26 7.89
C ASN A 266 -11.70 -7.58 6.77
N ILE A 267 -11.51 -6.97 5.60
CA ILE A 267 -12.29 -7.22 4.39
C ILE A 267 -11.38 -7.35 3.17
N LYS A 268 -11.77 -8.24 2.26
CA LYS A 268 -10.99 -8.65 1.10
C LYS A 268 -11.80 -8.47 -0.19
N PRO A 269 -11.20 -8.05 -1.32
CA PRO A 269 -11.94 -7.77 -2.55
C PRO A 269 -12.18 -9.01 -3.44
N CYS A 270 -11.66 -10.17 -3.04
CA CYS A 270 -11.80 -11.43 -3.76
C CYS A 270 -12.86 -12.32 -3.09
N LEU A 271 -13.77 -12.88 -3.89
CA LEU A 271 -14.73 -13.88 -3.44
C LEU A 271 -14.26 -15.25 -3.94
N LEU A 272 -14.03 -16.18 -3.02
CA LEU A 272 -13.79 -17.58 -3.37
C LEU A 272 -14.99 -18.16 -4.13
N GLN A 273 -14.76 -19.14 -4.99
CA GLN A 273 -15.83 -19.72 -5.83
C GLN A 273 -16.99 -20.31 -5.01
N ASP A 274 -16.71 -20.81 -3.81
CA ASP A 274 -17.70 -21.34 -2.88
C ASP A 274 -18.29 -20.29 -1.93
N HIS A 275 -18.01 -19.00 -2.16
CA HIS A 275 -18.59 -17.91 -1.39
C HIS A 275 -20.13 -17.92 -1.52
N PRO A 276 -20.91 -17.82 -0.43
CA PRO A 276 -22.38 -17.91 -0.46
C PRO A 276 -23.06 -16.92 -1.43
N ARG A 277 -22.41 -15.77 -1.65
CA ARG A 277 -22.85 -14.70 -2.57
C ARG A 277 -22.13 -14.70 -3.93
N TYR A 278 -21.33 -15.71 -4.26
CA TYR A 278 -20.56 -15.72 -5.51
C TYR A 278 -21.48 -15.65 -6.74
N ASN A 279 -22.51 -16.50 -6.80
CA ASN A 279 -23.45 -16.54 -7.93
C ASN A 279 -24.21 -15.22 -8.09
N GLU A 280 -24.65 -14.62 -6.98
CA GLU A 280 -25.30 -13.30 -6.97
C GLU A 280 -24.42 -12.23 -7.64
N VAL A 281 -23.13 -12.21 -7.29
CA VAL A 281 -22.15 -11.23 -7.78
C VAL A 281 -21.76 -11.52 -9.24
N ALA A 282 -21.67 -12.79 -9.63
CA ALA A 282 -21.40 -13.21 -10.99
C ALA A 282 -22.57 -12.91 -11.93
N GLU A 283 -23.81 -13.18 -11.52
CA GLU A 283 -25.03 -12.88 -12.29
C GLU A 283 -25.23 -11.38 -12.52
N GLN A 284 -24.76 -10.54 -11.59
CA GLN A 284 -24.74 -9.09 -11.71
C GLN A 284 -23.52 -8.54 -12.47
N GLU A 285 -22.64 -9.41 -12.99
CA GLU A 285 -21.42 -9.04 -13.73
C GLU A 285 -20.49 -8.07 -12.97
N LEU A 286 -20.33 -8.27 -11.65
CA LEU A 286 -19.58 -7.36 -10.79
C LEU A 286 -18.07 -7.69 -10.68
N PHE A 287 -17.67 -8.86 -11.17
CA PHE A 287 -16.27 -9.31 -11.18
C PHE A 287 -15.49 -8.79 -12.40
N ILE A 288 -14.17 -8.72 -12.25
CA ILE A 288 -13.26 -8.65 -13.40
C ILE A 288 -13.47 -9.91 -14.25
N ARG A 289 -13.50 -9.79 -15.58
CA ARG A 289 -13.73 -10.91 -16.50
C ARG A 289 -12.43 -11.35 -17.14
N ASP A 290 -12.23 -12.65 -17.33
CA ASP A 290 -11.05 -13.17 -18.03
C ASP A 290 -11.01 -12.71 -19.50
N SER A 291 -9.84 -12.83 -20.11
CA SER A 291 -9.63 -12.47 -21.51
C SER A 291 -10.15 -13.51 -22.50
N GLU A 292 -10.22 -14.79 -22.11
CA GLU A 292 -10.48 -15.91 -23.02
C GLU A 292 -11.96 -16.29 -23.16
N TYR A 293 -12.69 -16.41 -22.06
CA TYR A 293 -14.04 -17.00 -22.02
C TYR A 293 -15.13 -16.02 -21.63
N ASN A 294 -14.76 -14.80 -21.23
CA ASN A 294 -15.65 -13.77 -20.74
C ASN A 294 -16.45 -14.17 -19.49
N VAL A 295 -15.85 -15.00 -18.65
CA VAL A 295 -16.39 -15.38 -17.33
C VAL A 295 -15.60 -14.66 -16.23
N PRO A 296 -16.04 -14.66 -14.96
CA PRO A 296 -15.25 -14.10 -13.86
C PRO A 296 -13.82 -14.64 -13.85
N GLU A 297 -12.85 -13.74 -13.86
CA GLU A 297 -11.42 -14.07 -13.80
C GLU A 297 -11.13 -14.82 -12.50
N ARG A 298 -10.27 -15.84 -12.57
CA ARG A 298 -9.94 -16.70 -11.43
C ARG A 298 -8.47 -16.59 -11.09
N SER A 299 -8.20 -16.17 -9.86
CA SER A 299 -6.86 -16.04 -9.30
C SER A 299 -6.73 -16.88 -8.04
N SER A 300 -5.53 -17.43 -7.79
CA SER A 300 -5.21 -18.07 -6.52
C SER A 300 -5.30 -17.05 -5.37
N PHE A 301 -5.99 -17.41 -4.30
CA PHE A 301 -6.28 -16.50 -3.20
C PHE A 301 -6.34 -17.24 -1.86
N TRP A 302 -5.20 -17.24 -1.14
CA TRP A 302 -5.05 -17.87 0.17
C TRP A 302 -5.48 -19.34 0.19
N ASP A 303 -6.75 -19.58 0.53
CA ASP A 303 -7.30 -20.88 0.86
C ASP A 303 -7.80 -21.64 -0.38
N ASP A 304 -8.04 -20.94 -1.50
CA ASP A 304 -8.58 -21.51 -2.75
C ASP A 304 -8.42 -20.54 -3.93
N GLU A 305 -9.10 -20.80 -5.06
CA GLU A 305 -9.30 -19.86 -6.15
C GLU A 305 -10.54 -18.98 -5.93
N GLY A 306 -10.45 -17.72 -6.36
CA GLY A 306 -11.57 -16.77 -6.32
C GLY A 306 -11.51 -15.72 -7.43
N SER A 307 -12.52 -14.86 -7.44
CA SER A 307 -12.66 -13.77 -8.41
C SER A 307 -12.65 -12.41 -7.74
N HIS A 308 -11.90 -11.48 -8.34
CA HIS A 308 -11.77 -10.11 -7.86
C HIS A 308 -12.94 -9.22 -8.30
N LEU A 309 -13.51 -8.49 -7.36
CA LEU A 309 -14.52 -7.46 -7.62
C LEU A 309 -13.93 -6.31 -8.47
N ASP A 310 -14.65 -5.89 -9.49
CA ASP A 310 -14.25 -4.77 -10.34
C ASP A 310 -14.72 -3.41 -9.78
N PHE A 311 -13.84 -2.69 -9.08
CA PHE A 311 -14.16 -1.39 -8.51
C PHE A 311 -14.23 -0.23 -9.54
N THR A 312 -14.04 -0.51 -10.83
CA THR A 312 -14.33 0.45 -11.92
C THR A 312 -15.78 0.38 -12.39
N ASN A 313 -16.55 -0.62 -11.92
CA ASN A 313 -17.99 -0.75 -12.11
C ASN A 313 -18.75 -0.04 -10.97
N PRO A 314 -19.59 0.97 -11.26
CA PRO A 314 -20.41 1.64 -10.25
C PRO A 314 -21.37 0.71 -9.48
N GLN A 315 -21.84 -0.38 -10.10
CA GLN A 315 -22.68 -1.37 -9.44
C GLN A 315 -21.88 -2.19 -8.41
N THR A 316 -20.63 -2.55 -8.73
CA THR A 316 -19.72 -3.20 -7.76
C THR A 316 -19.45 -2.29 -6.58
N VAL A 317 -19.24 -0.99 -6.83
CA VAL A 317 -19.07 0.00 -5.76
C VAL A 317 -20.31 0.06 -4.87
N ALA A 318 -21.52 0.06 -5.44
CA ALA A 318 -22.76 0.08 -4.68
C ALA A 318 -22.93 -1.19 -3.82
N TRP A 319 -22.70 -2.37 -4.40
CA TRP A 319 -22.75 -3.66 -3.71
C TRP A 319 -21.76 -3.69 -2.53
N TRP A 320 -20.54 -3.19 -2.75
CA TRP A 320 -19.53 -3.09 -1.70
C TRP A 320 -19.93 -2.12 -0.59
N GLN A 321 -20.45 -0.94 -0.94
CA GLN A 321 -20.92 0.05 0.05
C GLN A 321 -22.07 -0.50 0.90
N GLU A 322 -22.99 -1.24 0.30
CA GLU A 322 -24.07 -1.92 1.01
C GLU A 322 -23.53 -3.00 1.97
N GLY A 323 -22.58 -3.83 1.51
CA GLY A 323 -21.92 -4.82 2.35
C GLY A 323 -21.18 -4.20 3.54
N VAL A 324 -20.39 -3.15 3.31
CA VAL A 324 -19.72 -2.40 4.38
C VAL A 324 -20.75 -1.86 5.38
N THR A 325 -21.85 -1.30 4.89
CA THR A 325 -22.88 -0.72 5.76
C THR A 325 -23.59 -1.79 6.60
N THR A 326 -24.18 -2.78 5.94
CA THR A 326 -25.10 -3.75 6.56
C THR A 326 -24.36 -4.83 7.34
N GLN A 327 -23.20 -5.29 6.87
CA GLN A 327 -22.46 -6.37 7.51
C GLN A 327 -21.44 -5.87 8.52
N LEU A 328 -21.01 -4.60 8.48
CA LEU A 328 -20.00 -4.09 9.40
C LEU A 328 -20.52 -2.92 10.25
N LEU A 329 -20.88 -1.80 9.63
CA LEU A 329 -21.20 -0.57 10.36
C LEU A 329 -22.45 -0.73 11.24
N GLU A 330 -23.50 -1.36 10.73
CA GLU A 330 -24.71 -1.70 11.49
C GLU A 330 -24.47 -2.76 12.57
N MET A 331 -23.38 -3.53 12.46
CA MET A 331 -22.92 -4.49 13.46
C MET A 331 -22.00 -3.86 14.51
N GLY A 332 -21.79 -2.54 14.47
CA GLY A 332 -20.99 -1.80 15.44
C GLY A 332 -19.49 -1.77 15.14
N ILE A 333 -19.07 -2.18 13.95
CA ILE A 333 -17.68 -1.98 13.49
C ILE A 333 -17.48 -0.50 13.12
N ASP A 334 -16.39 0.10 13.59
CA ASP A 334 -16.09 1.53 13.35
C ASP A 334 -15.34 1.78 12.04
N SER A 335 -14.56 0.80 11.59
CA SER A 335 -13.58 0.96 10.52
C SER A 335 -13.41 -0.30 9.68
N THR A 336 -12.94 -0.13 8.44
CA THR A 336 -12.56 -1.24 7.57
C THR A 336 -11.04 -1.39 7.47
N TRP A 337 -10.58 -2.63 7.48
CA TRP A 337 -9.22 -3.03 7.18
C TRP A 337 -9.22 -3.75 5.83
N ASN A 338 -8.82 -3.04 4.78
CA ASN A 338 -8.78 -3.51 3.40
C ASN A 338 -7.50 -4.31 3.20
N ASP A 339 -7.64 -5.62 3.11
CA ASP A 339 -6.53 -6.56 3.16
C ASP A 339 -6.54 -7.51 1.97
N ASN A 340 -5.39 -8.13 1.68
CA ASN A 340 -5.18 -8.97 0.50
C ASN A 340 -5.72 -8.32 -0.79
N ASN A 341 -5.51 -7.02 -0.90
CA ASN A 341 -6.07 -6.18 -1.94
C ASN A 341 -5.01 -5.76 -2.95
N GLU A 342 -4.00 -6.58 -3.21
CA GLU A 342 -2.99 -6.36 -4.25
C GLU A 342 -3.55 -6.53 -5.67
N PHE A 343 -4.67 -7.25 -5.80
CA PHE A 343 -5.29 -7.65 -7.07
C PHE A 343 -4.29 -8.44 -7.93
N GLU A 344 -3.87 -9.61 -7.46
CA GLU A 344 -2.96 -10.52 -8.17
C GLU A 344 -3.62 -11.23 -9.36
N VAL A 345 -4.36 -10.47 -10.18
CA VAL A 345 -4.87 -10.89 -11.48
C VAL A 345 -3.70 -10.94 -12.45
N TRP A 346 -3.39 -12.14 -12.95
CA TRP A 346 -2.23 -12.41 -13.80
C TRP A 346 -2.56 -12.49 -15.29
N ASP A 347 -3.83 -12.69 -15.62
CA ASP A 347 -4.32 -12.40 -16.97
C ASP A 347 -4.29 -10.89 -17.20
N GLY A 348 -3.22 -10.41 -17.84
CA GLY A 348 -3.04 -8.98 -18.12
C GLY A 348 -4.13 -8.39 -19.03
N GLU A 349 -4.79 -9.23 -19.83
CA GLU A 349 -5.88 -8.84 -20.73
C GLU A 349 -7.27 -9.00 -20.10
N ALA A 350 -7.35 -9.39 -18.82
CA ALA A 350 -8.62 -9.47 -18.09
C ALA A 350 -9.34 -8.12 -18.13
N ARG A 351 -10.62 -8.16 -18.48
CA ARG A 351 -11.45 -7.01 -18.84
C ARG A 351 -12.15 -6.46 -17.60
N CYS A 352 -11.93 -5.16 -17.36
CA CYS A 352 -12.65 -4.37 -16.37
C CYS A 352 -13.65 -3.45 -17.07
N HIS A 353 -14.75 -3.10 -16.41
CA HIS A 353 -15.76 -2.13 -16.83
C HIS A 353 -15.15 -0.78 -17.23
N GLY A 354 -14.06 -0.37 -16.59
CA GLY A 354 -13.23 0.77 -16.98
C GLY A 354 -13.99 2.10 -16.97
N PHE A 355 -14.84 2.31 -15.95
CA PHE A 355 -15.66 3.52 -15.82
C PHE A 355 -16.60 3.76 -17.01
N GLY A 356 -17.05 2.70 -17.67
CA GLY A 356 -17.97 2.72 -18.82
C GLY A 356 -17.27 2.54 -20.16
N LYS A 357 -15.93 2.50 -20.18
CA LYS A 357 -15.15 2.08 -21.34
C LYS A 357 -14.21 0.97 -20.90
N GLU A 358 -14.46 -0.23 -21.40
CA GLU A 358 -13.68 -1.42 -21.05
C GLU A 358 -12.17 -1.19 -21.17
N ILE A 359 -11.43 -1.72 -20.19
CA ILE A 359 -9.99 -1.58 -20.07
C ILE A 359 -9.38 -2.88 -19.53
N ALA A 360 -8.23 -3.28 -20.07
CA ALA A 360 -7.49 -4.42 -19.57
C ALA A 360 -6.83 -4.09 -18.21
N ILE A 361 -6.87 -5.06 -17.28
CA ILE A 361 -6.39 -4.89 -15.90
C ILE A 361 -4.92 -4.48 -15.84
N LYS A 362 -4.07 -4.89 -16.80
CA LYS A 362 -2.65 -4.51 -16.88
C LYS A 362 -2.40 -2.99 -16.90
N HIS A 363 -3.41 -2.19 -17.25
CA HIS A 363 -3.31 -0.73 -17.25
C HIS A 363 -3.71 -0.08 -15.93
N ILE A 364 -4.45 -0.78 -15.06
CA ILE A 364 -5.15 -0.16 -13.92
C ILE A 364 -5.11 -0.98 -12.62
N ARG A 365 -4.44 -2.13 -12.59
CA ARG A 365 -4.42 -3.03 -11.43
C ARG A 365 -4.18 -2.32 -10.08
N PRO A 366 -3.18 -1.42 -9.93
CA PRO A 366 -2.92 -0.73 -8.68
C PRO A 366 -3.93 0.34 -8.28
N VAL A 367 -4.88 0.74 -9.14
CA VAL A 367 -5.98 1.65 -8.75
C VAL A 367 -7.16 0.90 -8.13
N MET A 368 -7.34 -0.40 -8.40
CA MET A 368 -8.39 -1.20 -7.76
C MET A 368 -8.38 -1.15 -6.22
N PRO A 369 -7.24 -1.31 -5.52
CA PRO A 369 -7.15 -1.16 -4.07
C PRO A 369 -7.53 0.26 -3.61
N LEU A 370 -7.13 1.30 -4.37
CA LEU A 370 -7.48 2.69 -4.06
C LEU A 370 -8.99 2.92 -4.16
N LEU A 371 -9.64 2.35 -5.17
CA LEU A 371 -11.09 2.45 -5.37
C LEU A 371 -11.87 1.67 -4.31
N MET A 372 -11.38 0.49 -3.91
CA MET A 372 -11.91 -0.26 -2.76
C MET A 372 -11.87 0.59 -1.47
N CYS A 373 -10.75 1.26 -1.20
CA CYS A 373 -10.60 2.16 -0.06
C CYS A 373 -11.57 3.34 -0.14
N ARG A 374 -11.69 3.96 -1.32
CA ARG A 374 -12.63 5.06 -1.55
C ARG A 374 -14.08 4.62 -1.33
N ALA A 375 -14.48 3.47 -1.87
CA ALA A 375 -15.83 2.92 -1.72
C ALA A 375 -16.16 2.70 -0.23
N SER A 376 -15.24 2.07 0.52
CA SER A 376 -15.36 1.87 1.96
C SER A 376 -15.45 3.18 2.75
N MET A 377 -14.65 4.20 2.39
CA MET A 377 -14.67 5.51 3.05
C MET A 377 -15.98 6.25 2.81
N GLU A 378 -16.48 6.23 1.57
CA GLU A 378 -17.76 6.83 1.21
C GLU A 378 -18.93 6.15 1.96
N ALA A 379 -18.89 4.83 2.16
CA ALA A 379 -19.88 4.13 3.00
C ALA A 379 -19.86 4.62 4.45
N GLN A 380 -18.66 4.71 5.07
CA GLN A 380 -18.52 5.24 6.43
C GLN A 380 -19.01 6.69 6.56
N GLN A 381 -18.70 7.54 5.59
CA GLN A 381 -19.14 8.93 5.57
C GLN A 381 -20.66 9.06 5.44
N LYS A 382 -21.28 8.23 4.60
CA LYS A 382 -22.75 8.18 4.48
C LYS A 382 -23.41 7.70 5.77
N PHE A 383 -22.86 6.67 6.40
CA PHE A 383 -23.39 6.10 7.63
C PHE A 383 -23.24 7.04 8.84
N ALA A 384 -22.10 7.72 8.96
CA ALA A 384 -21.77 8.60 10.08
C ALA A 384 -21.16 9.94 9.61
N PRO A 385 -21.96 10.86 9.02
CA PRO A 385 -21.45 12.07 8.37
C PRO A 385 -20.76 13.06 9.31
N ASN A 386 -21.02 12.95 10.62
CA ASN A 386 -20.41 13.82 11.64
C ASN A 386 -19.14 13.21 12.27
N LYS A 387 -18.72 12.01 11.85
CA LYS A 387 -17.50 11.36 12.32
C LYS A 387 -16.43 11.41 11.24
N ARG A 388 -15.16 11.42 11.66
CA ARG A 388 -14.03 11.24 10.74
C ARG A 388 -13.95 9.76 10.38
N PRO A 389 -14.02 9.37 9.10
CA PRO A 389 -13.81 7.99 8.71
C PRO A 389 -12.37 7.58 9.01
N TYR A 390 -12.17 6.30 9.26
CA TYR A 390 -10.86 5.71 9.44
C TYR A 390 -10.82 4.36 8.73
N LEU A 391 -9.75 4.11 8.00
CA LEU A 391 -9.57 2.92 7.18
C LEU A 391 -8.11 2.53 7.20
N ILE A 392 -7.89 1.23 7.07
CA ILE A 392 -6.56 0.63 6.94
C ILE A 392 -6.51 -0.03 5.55
N SER A 393 -5.39 0.06 4.84
CA SER A 393 -5.17 -0.72 3.61
C SER A 393 -3.73 -1.22 3.47
N ARG A 394 -3.56 -2.43 2.93
CA ARG A 394 -2.25 -3.02 2.65
C ARG A 394 -1.65 -2.48 1.37
N SER A 395 -2.45 -2.49 0.32
CA SER A 395 -2.06 -2.15 -1.04
C SER A 395 -2.70 -0.85 -1.52
N GLY A 396 -2.14 -0.29 -2.58
CA GLY A 396 -2.63 0.87 -3.31
C GLY A 396 -1.55 1.55 -4.14
N CYS A 397 -1.97 2.58 -4.88
CA CYS A 397 -1.09 3.44 -5.66
C CYS A 397 -0.94 4.84 -5.06
N ALA A 398 -0.23 5.74 -5.76
CA ALA A 398 -0.12 7.14 -5.37
C ALA A 398 -1.50 7.79 -5.14
N GLY A 399 -1.67 8.47 -3.99
CA GLY A 399 -2.98 9.01 -3.56
C GLY A 399 -3.67 8.18 -2.48
N LEU A 400 -3.14 7.00 -2.12
CA LEU A 400 -3.62 6.15 -1.04
C LEU A 400 -3.74 6.90 0.31
N GLN A 401 -2.82 7.81 0.60
CA GLN A 401 -2.79 8.62 1.83
C GLN A 401 -4.05 9.47 2.06
N ARG A 402 -4.86 9.72 1.01
CA ARG A 402 -6.13 10.45 1.12
C ARG A 402 -7.20 9.64 1.87
N TYR A 403 -7.07 8.32 1.92
CA TYR A 403 -8.14 7.42 2.33
C TYR A 403 -7.77 6.57 3.55
N VAL A 404 -6.51 6.18 3.72
CA VAL A 404 -6.13 5.17 4.73
C VAL A 404 -4.88 5.51 5.57
N GLN A 405 -4.81 4.89 6.75
CA GLN A 405 -3.54 4.51 7.37
C GLN A 405 -3.05 3.20 6.70
N THR A 406 -1.75 2.99 6.57
CA THR A 406 -1.20 1.79 5.92
C THR A 406 -0.04 1.18 6.71
N TRP A 407 0.42 0.00 6.32
CA TRP A 407 1.55 -0.69 6.93
C TRP A 407 2.38 -1.43 5.89
N SER A 408 3.53 -1.95 6.29
CA SER A 408 4.48 -2.64 5.41
C SER A 408 4.09 -4.10 5.08
N GLY A 409 2.83 -4.47 5.23
CA GLY A 409 2.37 -5.86 5.08
C GLY A 409 2.97 -6.84 6.07
N ASP A 410 2.89 -8.11 5.69
CA ASP A 410 3.11 -9.30 6.51
C ASP A 410 4.61 -9.57 6.70
N ASN A 411 5.23 -8.79 7.59
CA ASN A 411 6.67 -8.80 7.83
C ASN A 411 7.15 -10.05 8.60
N ARG A 412 8.38 -10.51 8.32
CA ARG A 412 9.00 -11.64 9.04
C ARG A 412 9.43 -11.25 10.45
N THR A 413 9.20 -12.11 11.43
CA THR A 413 9.71 -11.96 12.80
C THR A 413 11.23 -12.21 12.86
N ASN A 414 12.03 -11.15 12.90
CA ASN A 414 13.47 -11.18 13.20
C ASN A 414 14.05 -9.77 13.47
N TRP A 415 15.31 -9.72 13.91
CA TRP A 415 16.05 -8.47 14.18
C TRP A 415 16.30 -7.60 12.93
N ASP A 416 16.47 -8.21 11.76
CA ASP A 416 16.68 -7.47 10.52
C ASP A 416 15.42 -6.68 10.13
N THR A 417 14.24 -7.27 10.27
CA THR A 417 12.96 -6.61 10.06
C THR A 417 12.82 -5.40 10.97
N LEU A 418 13.06 -5.56 12.28
CA LEU A 418 13.04 -4.43 13.22
C LEU A 418 14.00 -3.31 12.78
N ARG A 419 15.22 -3.66 12.36
CA ARG A 419 16.22 -2.70 11.90
C ARG A 419 15.80 -1.99 10.61
N TYR A 420 15.20 -2.69 9.65
CA TYR A 420 14.85 -2.16 8.33
C TYR A 420 13.49 -1.46 8.29
N ASN A 421 12.57 -1.76 9.21
CA ASN A 421 11.28 -1.07 9.36
C ASN A 421 11.43 0.45 9.33
N THR A 422 12.37 1.03 10.09
CA THR A 422 12.61 2.48 10.05
C THR A 422 12.97 2.99 8.65
N ARG A 423 13.76 2.24 7.87
CA ARG A 423 14.13 2.63 6.50
C ARG A 423 12.95 2.52 5.55
N MET A 424 12.15 1.46 5.68
CA MET A 424 10.93 1.26 4.90
C MET A 424 9.90 2.35 5.19
N GLY A 425 9.66 2.66 6.46
CA GLY A 425 8.77 3.74 6.89
C GLY A 425 9.20 5.12 6.38
N LEU A 426 10.52 5.40 6.39
CA LEU A 426 11.07 6.62 5.79
C LEU A 426 10.90 6.64 4.27
N GLY A 427 11.10 5.52 3.57
CA GLY A 427 10.85 5.41 2.13
C GLY A 427 9.39 5.73 1.77
N MET A 428 8.45 5.10 2.49
CA MET A 428 7.02 5.37 2.36
C MET A 428 6.68 6.85 2.66
N SER A 429 7.26 7.44 3.71
CA SER A 429 7.06 8.85 4.07
C SER A 429 7.60 9.81 3.01
N LEU A 430 8.78 9.55 2.44
CA LEU A 430 9.32 10.34 1.33
C LEU A 430 8.41 10.28 0.11
N SER A 431 7.68 9.18 -0.05
CA SER A 431 6.65 8.94 -1.06
C SER A 431 5.22 9.30 -0.62
N GLY A 432 5.06 10.16 0.39
CA GLY A 432 3.76 10.75 0.75
C GLY A 432 2.86 9.90 1.65
N LEU A 433 3.29 8.71 2.06
CA LEU A 433 2.59 7.87 3.02
C LEU A 433 3.11 8.16 4.44
N TYR A 434 2.48 9.09 5.16
CA TYR A 434 2.92 9.47 6.51
C TYR A 434 2.25 8.66 7.63
N ASN A 435 1.00 8.25 7.44
CA ASN A 435 0.26 7.45 8.41
C ASN A 435 0.64 5.97 8.23
N ILE A 436 1.88 5.63 8.61
CA ILE A 436 2.47 4.32 8.43
C ILE A 436 2.92 3.69 9.74
N GLY A 437 3.11 2.39 9.70
CA GLY A 437 3.79 1.61 10.73
C GLY A 437 3.98 0.18 10.23
N HIS A 438 4.29 -0.71 11.16
CA HIS A 438 4.62 -2.11 10.88
C HIS A 438 3.85 -2.99 11.84
N ASP A 439 3.72 -4.28 11.53
CA ASP A 439 3.21 -5.22 12.53
C ASP A 439 4.30 -5.46 13.57
N VAL A 440 4.03 -4.96 14.78
CA VAL A 440 4.96 -4.97 15.91
C VAL A 440 5.05 -6.37 16.47
N GLY A 441 6.27 -6.88 16.60
CA GLY A 441 6.53 -8.28 16.96
C GLY A 441 6.69 -9.21 15.75
N GLY A 442 6.41 -8.72 14.54
CA GLY A 442 6.44 -9.52 13.31
C GLY A 442 5.13 -10.27 13.09
N PHE A 443 4.76 -10.42 11.80
CA PHE A 443 3.56 -11.13 11.39
C PHE A 443 3.81 -12.62 11.16
N SER A 444 4.83 -12.96 10.36
CA SER A 444 5.10 -14.34 9.91
C SER A 444 6.37 -14.92 10.53
N GLY A 445 6.36 -16.22 10.80
CA GLY A 445 7.46 -16.99 11.35
C GLY A 445 7.26 -17.31 12.83
N ASP A 446 8.36 -17.54 13.53
CA ASP A 446 8.33 -17.87 14.96
C ASP A 446 7.89 -16.65 15.79
N LYS A 447 7.32 -16.92 16.96
CA LYS A 447 7.08 -15.90 17.99
C LYS A 447 8.40 -15.19 18.35
N PRO A 448 8.42 -13.85 18.46
CA PRO A 448 9.62 -13.15 18.90
C PRO A 448 9.99 -13.54 20.33
N ASP A 449 11.29 -13.62 20.61
CA ASP A 449 11.76 -13.70 21.99
C ASP A 449 11.39 -12.42 22.78
N PRO A 450 11.37 -12.47 24.13
CA PRO A 450 10.98 -11.32 24.94
C PRO A 450 11.79 -10.05 24.67
N GLU A 451 13.09 -10.16 24.37
CA GLU A 451 13.91 -8.98 24.09
C GLU A 451 13.53 -8.37 22.73
N LEU A 452 13.47 -9.18 21.68
CA LEU A 452 13.06 -8.74 20.35
C LEU A 452 11.69 -8.06 20.41
N PHE A 453 10.73 -8.67 21.11
CA PHE A 453 9.39 -8.12 21.24
C PHE A 453 9.39 -6.76 21.96
N VAL A 454 10.07 -6.65 23.11
CA VAL A 454 10.17 -5.37 23.85
C VAL A 454 10.84 -4.28 23.00
N ARG A 455 11.92 -4.60 22.28
CA ARG A 455 12.57 -3.63 21.38
C ARG A 455 11.66 -3.23 20.23
N TRP A 456 10.85 -4.15 19.73
CA TRP A 456 9.88 -3.85 18.68
C TRP A 456 8.77 -2.95 19.18
N VAL A 457 8.25 -3.17 20.39
CA VAL A 457 7.27 -2.27 21.02
C VAL A 457 7.86 -0.87 21.21
N GLN A 458 9.10 -0.77 21.72
CA GLN A 458 9.81 0.51 21.85
C GLN A 458 9.98 1.25 20.52
N ASN A 459 10.19 0.51 19.41
CA ASN A 459 10.20 1.09 18.07
C ASN A 459 8.79 1.46 17.59
N GLY A 460 7.82 0.58 17.82
CA GLY A 460 6.41 0.69 17.40
C GLY A 460 5.73 1.95 17.89
N VAL A 461 5.94 2.33 19.16
CA VAL A 461 5.36 3.54 19.76
C VAL A 461 5.83 4.84 19.10
N MET A 462 6.90 4.80 18.30
CA MET A 462 7.42 5.96 17.58
C MET A 462 6.82 6.11 16.17
N HIS A 463 6.01 5.16 15.72
CA HIS A 463 5.35 5.19 14.40
C HIS A 463 3.91 5.69 14.49
N PRO A 464 3.39 6.41 13.47
CA PRO A 464 1.99 6.85 13.43
C PRO A 464 0.95 5.73 13.51
N ARG A 465 1.28 4.52 13.05
CA ARG A 465 0.50 3.28 13.29
C ARG A 465 1.23 2.43 14.33
N PHE A 466 0.67 2.33 15.53
CA PHE A 466 1.14 1.41 16.56
C PHE A 466 0.18 0.22 16.68
N THR A 467 0.51 -0.89 16.00
CA THR A 467 -0.30 -2.11 16.01
C THR A 467 0.57 -3.32 16.31
N ILE A 468 0.18 -4.12 17.29
CA ILE A 468 0.73 -5.46 17.50
C ILE A 468 -0.20 -6.42 16.78
N HIS A 469 0.36 -7.18 15.83
CA HIS A 469 -0.38 -8.11 14.99
C HIS A 469 0.50 -9.31 14.64
N SER A 470 -0.05 -10.51 14.66
CA SER A 470 0.70 -11.74 14.38
C SER A 470 -0.15 -12.87 13.78
N TRP A 471 0.56 -13.70 13.02
CA TRP A 471 0.20 -15.06 12.63
C TRP A 471 1.46 -15.93 12.76
N ASN A 472 1.73 -16.41 13.97
CA ASN A 472 2.91 -17.24 14.22
C ASN A 472 2.66 -18.67 13.71
N ASP A 473 3.72 -19.34 13.23
CA ASP A 473 3.64 -20.69 12.65
C ASP A 473 3.10 -21.74 13.66
N ASP A 474 3.32 -21.50 14.96
CA ASP A 474 2.83 -22.32 16.08
C ASP A 474 1.48 -21.85 16.65
N HIS A 475 0.82 -20.89 15.99
CA HIS A 475 -0.43 -20.25 16.38
C HIS A 475 -0.41 -19.53 17.74
N THR A 476 0.77 -19.22 18.27
CA THR A 476 0.91 -18.35 19.44
C THR A 476 0.59 -16.90 19.11
N VAL A 477 0.42 -16.08 20.15
CA VAL A 477 0.04 -14.68 20.03
C VAL A 477 1.18 -13.76 20.45
N ASN A 478 1.33 -12.66 19.71
CA ASN A 478 2.12 -11.53 20.15
C ASN A 478 1.19 -10.59 20.90
N GLU A 479 1.27 -10.56 22.23
CA GLU A 479 0.55 -9.59 23.05
C GLU A 479 1.46 -8.96 24.09
N PRO A 480 1.25 -7.69 24.43
CA PRO A 480 2.01 -7.05 25.50
C PRO A 480 1.78 -7.70 26.87
N MET A 481 0.70 -8.50 27.02
CA MET A 481 0.37 -9.25 28.23
C MET A 481 1.05 -10.60 28.34
N ASP A 482 1.57 -11.13 27.23
CA ASP A 482 2.11 -12.48 27.14
C ASP A 482 3.63 -12.54 27.42
N VAL A 483 4.21 -11.47 28.00
CA VAL A 483 5.64 -11.38 28.38
C VAL A 483 5.89 -12.00 29.78
N SER A 484 4.95 -12.79 30.28
CA SER A 484 4.92 -13.33 31.65
C SER A 484 5.95 -14.42 31.94
N GLY A 485 6.76 -14.83 30.96
CA GLY A 485 7.90 -15.74 31.15
C GLY A 485 9.13 -15.14 31.85
N SER A 486 9.16 -13.83 32.13
CA SER A 486 10.33 -13.13 32.72
C SER A 486 10.41 -13.18 34.25
N ASN A 487 9.76 -14.14 34.91
CA ASN A 487 9.80 -14.35 36.35
C ASN A 487 11.05 -15.10 36.84
N THR A 488 12.22 -14.88 36.22
CA THR A 488 13.52 -15.13 36.85
C THR A 488 14.16 -13.80 37.20
N ARG A 489 13.63 -13.15 38.24
CA ARG A 489 14.47 -12.30 39.10
C ARG A 489 15.39 -13.24 39.87
N ASP A 490 16.55 -13.54 39.30
CA ASP A 490 17.64 -14.10 40.08
C ASP A 490 18.02 -13.08 41.15
N SER A 491 17.92 -13.55 42.40
CA SER A 491 18.33 -12.90 43.64
C SER A 491 19.83 -12.71 43.73
#